data_AF-A0A7J9HRX1-F1
#
_entry.id   AF-A0A7J9HRX1-F1
#
_cell.length_a   1.000
_cell.length_b   1.000
_cell.length_c   1.000
_cell.angle_alpha   90.00
_cell.angle_beta   90.00
_cell.angle_gamma   90.00
#
_symmetry.space_group_name_H-M   'P 1'
#
loop_
_entity.id
_entity.type
_entity.pdbx_description
1 polymer ?
#
loop_
_entity_poly.entity_id
_entity_poly.type
_entity_poly.pdbx_seq_one_letter_code
_entity_poly.pdbx_strand_id
1 'polypeptide(L)'
;KDVTQYTIATQPSLRSGLSIKFYKFDAYECRQVVYTFLNISRHTTARDVLMYYAKERGHVKEELAKAPSLICLTYDNCNFEHTNDEYICIIAHWVDKE
;
A
#
# COMPACT_ATOMS: atom_id res chain seq x y z
N LYS A 1 22.80 10.89 -19.28
CA LYS A 1 22.33 9.75 -18.46
C LYS A 1 21.98 10.35 -17.10
N ASP A 2 20.80 10.96 -17.01
CA ASP A 2 20.25 11.46 -15.75
C ASP A 2 19.36 10.38 -15.16
N VAL A 3 19.65 9.99 -13.92
CA VAL A 3 18.80 9.10 -13.14
C VAL A 3 17.90 10.01 -12.31
N THR A 4 16.62 10.09 -12.70
CA THR A 4 15.60 10.83 -11.95
C THR A 4 15.50 10.24 -10.55
N GLN A 5 15.92 11.01 -9.54
CA GLN A 5 15.74 10.64 -8.14
C GLN A 5 14.32 11.01 -7.72
N TYR A 6 13.50 10.01 -7.40
CA TYR A 6 12.16 10.24 -6.85
C TYR A 6 12.25 10.22 -5.32
N THR A 7 11.94 11.34 -4.68
CA THR A 7 11.90 11.43 -3.21
C THR A 7 10.48 11.09 -2.76
N ILE A 8 10.32 9.96 -2.07
CA ILE A 8 9.04 9.60 -1.44
C ILE A 8 9.17 9.92 0.05
N ALA A 9 8.45 10.93 0.52
CA ALA A 9 8.37 11.26 1.94
C ALA A 9 7.26 10.43 2.58
N THR A 10 7.61 9.49 3.46
CA THR A 10 6.63 8.87 4.38
C THR A 10 6.62 9.65 5.69
N GLN A 11 5.43 9.95 6.22
CA GLN A 11 5.31 10.62 7.51
C GLN A 11 5.78 9.68 8.64
N PRO A 12 6.57 10.16 9.62
CA PRO A 12 7.06 9.34 10.71
C PRO A 12 5.97 9.09 11.75
N SER A 13 5.82 7.84 12.17
CA SER A 13 5.13 7.53 13.42
C SER A 13 5.91 8.13 14.59
N LEU A 14 5.15 8.71 15.52
CA LEU A 14 5.63 9.42 16.70
C LEU A 14 6.57 8.51 17.52
N ARG A 15 7.78 9.02 17.82
CA ARG A 15 8.75 8.52 18.83
C ARG A 15 9.87 7.58 18.31
N SER A 16 10.84 8.12 17.57
CA SER A 16 12.30 7.91 17.75
C SER A 16 13.07 8.15 16.44
N GLY A 17 13.99 9.14 16.44
CA GLY A 17 15.10 9.30 15.48
C GLY A 17 14.75 9.60 14.02
N LEU A 18 15.22 10.73 13.48
CA LEU A 18 15.23 10.98 12.03
C LEU A 18 16.11 9.94 11.32
N SER A 19 15.50 8.91 10.75
CA SER A 19 16.12 7.99 9.79
C SER A 19 15.46 8.23 8.44
N ILE A 20 15.97 9.19 7.66
CA ILE A 20 15.62 9.30 6.24
C ILE A 20 16.21 8.08 5.54
N LYS A 21 15.37 7.10 5.20
CA LYS A 21 15.80 5.95 4.39
C LYS A 21 15.78 6.36 2.92
N PHE A 22 16.96 6.52 2.34
CA PHE A 22 17.12 6.73 0.91
C PHE A 22 16.94 5.38 0.19
N TYR A 23 15.76 5.16 -0.39
CA TYR A 23 15.55 4.02 -1.29
C TYR A 23 16.06 4.41 -2.68
N LYS A 24 17.19 3.84 -3.08
CA LYS A 24 17.69 3.97 -4.45
C LYS A 24 16.93 3.00 -5.34
N PHE A 25 16.11 3.51 -6.25
CA PHE A 25 15.44 2.68 -7.25
C PHE A 25 16.47 2.13 -8.24
N ASP A 26 16.82 0.85 -8.11
CA ASP A 26 17.66 0.15 -9.07
C ASP A 26 16.79 -0.55 -10.13
N ALA A 27 16.78 0.03 -11.33
CA ALA A 27 16.01 -0.49 -12.45
C ALA A 27 16.43 -1.93 -12.86
N TYR A 28 17.67 -2.34 -12.58
CA TYR A 28 18.17 -3.68 -12.89
C TYR A 28 17.61 -4.72 -11.91
N GLU A 29 17.64 -4.44 -10.61
CA GLU A 29 17.04 -5.33 -9.61
C GLU A 29 15.53 -5.42 -9.77
N CYS A 30 14.86 -4.29 -10.01
CA CYS A 30 13.43 -4.28 -10.31
C CYS A 30 13.12 -5.13 -11.55
N ARG A 31 13.92 -5.01 -12.61
CA ARG A 31 13.75 -5.82 -13.83
C ARG A 31 13.93 -7.32 -13.54
N GLN A 32 14.91 -7.72 -12.74
CA GLN A 32 15.12 -9.14 -12.40
C GLN A 32 13.97 -9.73 -11.57
N VAL A 33 13.49 -8.99 -10.58
CA VAL A 33 12.30 -9.41 -9.79
C VAL A 33 11.08 -9.50 -10.71
N VAL A 34 10.85 -8.49 -11.56
CA VAL A 34 9.76 -8.51 -12.55
C VAL A 34 9.89 -9.70 -13.51
N TYR A 35 11.10 -10.06 -13.97
CA TYR A 35 11.32 -11.25 -14.79
C TYR A 35 10.98 -12.57 -14.09
N THR A 36 11.16 -12.64 -12.78
CA THR A 36 10.74 -13.79 -11.98
C THR A 36 9.21 -13.87 -11.91
N PHE A 37 8.53 -12.72 -11.87
CA PHE A 37 7.06 -12.62 -11.95
C PHE A 37 6.48 -12.76 -13.38
N LEU A 38 7.28 -12.53 -14.43
CA LEU A 38 6.84 -12.58 -15.83
C LEU A 38 6.41 -13.98 -16.30
N ASN A 39 6.73 -15.05 -15.56
CA ASN A 39 6.22 -16.39 -15.84
C ASN A 39 4.80 -16.66 -15.31
N ILE A 40 4.22 -15.72 -14.55
CA ILE A 40 2.85 -15.84 -14.05
C ILE A 40 1.94 -14.97 -14.93
N SER A 41 0.92 -15.60 -15.51
CA SER A 41 -0.09 -14.91 -16.30
C SER A 41 -0.78 -13.83 -15.47
N ARG A 42 -1.06 -12.68 -16.08
CA ARG A 42 -1.89 -11.61 -15.49
C ARG A 42 -3.20 -12.15 -14.92
N HIS A 43 -3.80 -13.14 -15.58
CA HIS A 43 -5.03 -13.78 -15.12
C HIS A 43 -4.82 -14.55 -13.80
N THR A 44 -3.72 -15.28 -13.69
CA THR A 44 -3.36 -16.01 -12.46
C THR A 44 -3.08 -15.02 -11.33
N THR A 45 -2.27 -14.00 -11.57
CA THR A 45 -1.98 -12.95 -10.57
C THR A 45 -3.25 -12.26 -10.10
N ALA A 46 -4.13 -11.85 -11.01
CA ALA A 46 -5.39 -11.20 -10.65
C ALA A 46 -6.28 -12.12 -9.80
N ARG A 47 -6.40 -13.39 -10.19
CA ARG A 47 -7.19 -14.38 -9.44
C ARG A 47 -6.62 -14.59 -8.03
N ASP A 48 -5.32 -14.74 -7.91
CA ASP A 48 -4.67 -15.05 -6.64
C ASP A 48 -4.68 -13.84 -5.69
N VAL A 49 -4.48 -12.61 -6.22
CA VAL A 49 -4.62 -11.36 -5.45
C VAL A 49 -6.06 -11.19 -4.94
N LEU A 50 -7.06 -11.39 -5.80
CA LEU A 50 -8.46 -11.29 -5.40
C LEU A 50 -8.85 -12.35 -4.35
N MET A 51 -8.33 -13.56 -4.47
CA MET A 51 -8.53 -14.62 -3.49
C MET A 51 -7.94 -14.24 -2.13
N TYR A 52 -6.69 -13.75 -2.11
CA TYR A 52 -6.05 -13.31 -0.87
C TYR A 52 -6.79 -12.13 -0.24
N TYR A 53 -7.16 -11.14 -1.04
CA TYR A 53 -7.98 -10.00 -0.59
C TYR A 53 -9.30 -10.45 0.03
N ALA A 54 -10.04 -11.36 -0.63
CA ALA A 54 -11.32 -11.85 -0.13
C ALA A 54 -11.19 -12.54 1.24
N LYS A 55 -10.12 -13.32 1.43
CA LYS A 55 -9.80 -13.98 2.69
C LYS A 55 -9.45 -12.97 3.79
N GLU A 56 -8.48 -12.09 3.54
CA GLU A 56 -8.04 -11.08 4.52
C GLU A 56 -9.16 -10.11 4.89
N ARG A 57 -10.01 -9.72 3.92
CA ARG A 57 -11.18 -8.88 4.18
C ARG A 57 -12.12 -9.50 5.22
N GLY A 58 -12.33 -10.82 5.19
CA GLY A 58 -13.15 -11.53 6.18
C GLY A 58 -12.55 -11.41 7.57
N HIS A 59 -11.26 -11.74 7.68
CA HIS A 59 -10.50 -11.67 8.93
C HIS A 59 -10.49 -10.26 9.52
N VAL A 60 -10.12 -9.23 8.73
CA VAL A 60 -10.14 -7.84 9.17
C VAL A 60 -11.53 -7.40 9.62
N LYS A 61 -12.59 -7.82 8.92
CA LYS A 61 -13.96 -7.48 9.32
C LYS A 61 -14.33 -8.09 10.68
N GLU A 62 -13.91 -9.32 10.95
CA GLU A 62 -14.11 -9.97 12.25
C GLU A 62 -13.34 -9.23 13.36
N GLU A 63 -12.09 -8.84 13.12
CA GLU A 63 -11.29 -8.06 14.08
C GLU A 63 -11.93 -6.70 14.38
N LEU A 64 -12.31 -5.94 13.35
CA LEU A 64 -12.96 -4.64 13.51
C LEU A 64 -14.29 -4.74 14.26
N ALA A 65 -15.02 -5.85 14.11
CA ALA A 65 -16.28 -6.08 14.83
C ALA A 65 -16.09 -6.26 16.34
N LYS A 66 -14.89 -6.65 16.81
CA LYS A 66 -14.61 -6.83 18.26
C LYS A 66 -14.52 -5.51 19.02
N ALA A 67 -14.15 -4.42 18.35
CA ALA A 67 -13.93 -3.14 19.01
C ALA A 67 -14.31 -1.95 18.10
N PRO A 68 -15.60 -1.79 17.76
CA PRO A 68 -16.05 -0.76 16.83
C PRO A 68 -15.74 0.68 17.30
N SER A 69 -15.63 0.90 18.62
CA SER A 69 -15.28 2.20 19.21
C SER A 69 -13.80 2.56 19.11
N LEU A 70 -12.93 1.65 18.63
CA LEU A 70 -11.48 1.87 18.51
C LEU A 70 -11.03 2.04 17.05
N ILE A 71 -11.97 2.33 16.15
CA ILE A 71 -11.71 2.51 14.73
C ILE A 71 -11.78 4.01 14.40
N CYS A 72 -10.74 4.53 13.77
CA CYS A 72 -10.70 5.87 13.20
C CYS A 72 -10.62 5.76 11.68
N LEU A 73 -11.43 6.55 10.97
CA LEU A 73 -11.38 6.65 9.52
C LEU A 73 -10.77 7.98 9.12
N THR A 74 -9.75 7.95 8.27
CA THR A 74 -9.24 9.15 7.58
C THR A 74 -9.63 9.04 6.11
N TYR A 75 -10.10 10.14 5.52
CA TYR A 75 -10.35 10.22 4.09
C TYR A 75 -9.45 11.27 3.45
N ASP A 76 -9.12 11.07 2.19
CA ASP A 76 -8.42 12.04 1.37
C ASP A 76 -9.07 12.09 -0.02
N ASN A 77 -9.12 13.27 -0.61
CA ASN A 77 -9.59 13.45 -1.98
C ASN A 77 -8.36 13.43 -2.90
N CYS A 78 -8.09 12.26 -3.47
CA CYS A 78 -6.97 12.05 -4.36
C CYS A 78 -7.37 12.51 -5.77
N ASN A 79 -6.96 13.73 -6.12
CA ASN A 79 -6.98 14.21 -7.50
C ASN A 79 -5.60 13.99 -8.11
N PHE A 80 -5.55 13.41 -9.30
CA PHE A 80 -4.32 13.22 -10.05
C PHE A 80 -4.39 14.03 -11.33
N GLU A 81 -3.50 15.04 -11.46
CA GLU A 81 -3.55 16.06 -12.54
C GLU A 81 -3.56 15.49 -13.97
N HIS A 82 -3.14 14.22 -14.14
CA HIS A 82 -3.05 13.56 -15.44
C HIS A 82 -4.17 12.55 -15.72
N THR A 83 -5.15 12.42 -14.82
CA THR A 83 -6.36 11.63 -15.04
C THR A 83 -7.57 12.50 -14.76
N ASN A 84 -8.58 12.50 -15.63
CA ASN A 84 -9.85 13.23 -15.39
C ASN A 84 -10.72 12.57 -14.30
N ASP A 85 -10.16 11.63 -13.55
CA ASP A 85 -10.85 10.85 -12.53
C ASP A 85 -10.56 11.44 -11.15
N GLU A 86 -11.60 11.57 -10.34
CA GLU A 86 -11.50 11.94 -8.94
C GLU A 86 -11.66 10.70 -8.08
N TYR A 87 -10.75 10.49 -7.12
CA TYR A 87 -10.77 9.34 -6.22
C TYR A 87 -10.89 9.79 -4.78
N ILE A 88 -11.69 9.09 -3.98
CA ILE A 88 -11.68 9.24 -2.53
C ILE A 88 -10.92 8.05 -1.96
N CYS A 89 -9.83 8.31 -1.26
CA CYS A 89 -9.13 7.33 -0.46
C CYS A 89 -9.74 7.30 0.94
N ILE A 90 -10.05 6.11 1.45
CA ILE A 90 -10.52 5.91 2.82
C ILE A 90 -9.57 4.91 3.48
N ILE A 91 -9.02 5.30 4.63
CA ILE A 91 -8.09 4.48 5.41
C ILE A 91 -8.69 4.29 6.80
N ALA A 92 -8.79 3.04 7.24
CA ALA A 92 -9.17 2.69 8.60
C ALA A 92 -7.90 2.45 9.45
N HIS A 93 -7.81 3.16 10.57
CA HIS A 93 -6.82 2.95 11.61
C HIS A 93 -7.52 2.33 12.81
N TRP A 94 -6.99 1.26 13.38
CA TRP A 94 -7.53 0.66 14.60
C TRP A 94 -6.39 0.26 15.53
N VAL A 95 -6.69 0.22 16.83
CA VAL A 95 -5.74 -0.26 17.84
C VAL A 95 -6.06 -1.73 18.10
N ASP A 96 -5.09 -2.60 17.78
CA ASP A 96 -5.16 -4.00 18.16
C ASP A 96 -5.00 -4.14 19.67
N LYS A 97 -5.76 -5.06 20.27
CA LYS A 97 -5.60 -5.45 21.66
C LYS A 97 -4.79 -6.74 21.66
N GLU A 98 -3.47 -6.61 21.66
CA GLU A 98 -2.62 -7.73 22.08
C GLU A 98 -3.06 -8.25 23.46
#